data_AF-A0A3N6QWJ9-F1
#
_entry.id   AF-A0A3N6QWJ9-F1
#
_cell.length_a   1.000
_cell.length_b   1.000
_cell.length_c   1.000
_cell.angle_alpha   90.00
_cell.angle_beta   90.00
_cell.angle_gamma   90.00
#
_symmetry.space_group_name_H-M   'P 1'
#
loop_
_entity.id
_entity.type
_entity.pdbx_description
1 polymer ?
#
loop_
_entity_poly.entity_id
_entity_poly.type
_entity_poly.pdbx_seq_one_letter_code
_entity_poly.pdbx_strand_id
1 'polypeptide(L)'
;MIRLMRSSAFLNGRNKVDLMDCFLMNHCLWSIPDHQQIIRDILADAIAKHGYTMAVNLSALKKEVQEFQQEVEKEIRIPNTRTVEKLIPVEDEYFRLDKQDNKFQGSLVKIDQYRTLSIDEPSVTNFFDEQKNLVNKIMAAKGKVENSIEVHHNSATIVYRLETRLIEKTEYLSKKPHDIVQKFWDERFQQLNAFISQQLENMKENQPVEIDALDQNLFVDPEFAEIVKKNFEEVRSHLQQLQLSLEKLQFAYTNV
;
A
#
# COMPACT_ATOMS: atom_id res chain seq x y z
N MET A 1 7.44 42.04 -13.78
CA MET A 1 7.08 41.00 -12.79
C MET A 1 8.21 40.74 -11.77
N ILE A 2 9.38 40.22 -12.14
CA ILE A 2 10.44 39.89 -11.14
C ILE A 2 10.89 41.09 -10.29
N ARG A 3 11.08 42.27 -10.91
CA ARG A 3 11.40 43.50 -10.17
C ARG A 3 10.31 43.90 -9.18
N LEU A 4 9.03 43.70 -9.53
CA LEU A 4 7.90 44.01 -8.65
C LEU A 4 7.91 43.13 -7.40
N MET A 5 8.14 41.83 -7.57
CA MET A 5 8.25 40.88 -6.45
C MET A 5 9.43 41.21 -5.53
N ARG A 6 10.59 41.58 -6.08
CA ARG A 6 11.75 42.01 -5.29
C ARG A 6 11.48 43.32 -4.54
N SER A 7 10.79 44.26 -5.16
CA SER A 7 10.37 45.51 -4.50
C SER A 7 9.38 45.24 -3.37
N SER A 8 8.42 44.33 -3.58
CA SER A 8 7.49 43.88 -2.53
C SER A 8 8.22 43.29 -1.34
N ALA A 9 9.15 42.35 -1.57
CA ALA A 9 9.97 41.77 -0.52
C ALA A 9 10.74 42.86 0.26
N PHE A 10 11.42 43.76 -0.45
CA PHE A 10 12.19 44.85 0.15
C PHE A 10 11.33 45.80 0.99
N LEU A 11 10.15 46.17 0.50
CA LEU A 11 9.22 47.07 1.22
C LEU A 11 8.55 46.39 2.42
N ASN A 12 8.43 45.06 2.40
CA ASN A 12 8.03 44.25 3.56
C ASN A 12 9.22 43.94 4.51
N GLY A 13 10.40 44.55 4.32
CA GLY A 13 11.57 44.35 5.17
C GLY A 13 12.29 43.01 4.97
N ARG A 14 11.93 42.24 3.93
CA ARG A 14 12.53 40.94 3.59
C ARG A 14 13.69 41.11 2.61
N ASN A 15 14.74 40.30 2.79
CA ASN A 15 15.90 40.25 1.89
C ASN A 15 15.76 39.24 0.74
N LYS A 16 14.68 38.44 0.74
CA LYS A 16 14.35 37.41 -0.24
C LYS A 16 12.86 37.45 -0.58
N VAL A 17 12.56 37.10 -1.82
CA VAL A 17 11.20 36.95 -2.35
C VAL A 17 10.59 35.67 -1.77
N ASP A 18 9.34 35.75 -1.32
CA ASP A 18 8.58 34.63 -0.76
C ASP A 18 7.46 34.17 -1.71
N LEU A 19 6.66 33.20 -1.25
CA LEU A 19 5.51 32.70 -2.00
C LEU A 19 4.36 33.72 -2.07
N MET A 20 4.25 34.64 -1.11
CA MET A 20 3.22 35.67 -1.12
C MET A 20 3.44 36.66 -2.24
N ASP A 21 4.68 37.07 -2.48
CA ASP A 21 5.05 37.98 -3.57
C ASP A 21 4.64 37.44 -4.95
N CYS A 22 4.55 36.12 -5.13
CA CYS A 22 4.10 35.49 -6.37
C CYS A 22 2.64 35.82 -6.70
N PHE A 23 1.78 36.08 -5.71
CA PHE A 23 0.38 36.48 -5.96
C PHE A 23 0.25 37.86 -6.61
N LEU A 24 1.30 38.69 -6.60
CA LEU A 24 1.33 39.94 -7.37
C LEU A 24 1.23 39.72 -8.88
N MET A 25 1.54 38.50 -9.36
CA MET A 25 1.32 38.12 -10.75
C MET A 25 -0.17 38.16 -11.13
N ASN A 26 -1.08 38.02 -10.16
CA ASN A 26 -2.51 38.15 -10.39
C ASN A 26 -2.89 39.52 -10.96
N HIS A 27 -2.09 40.57 -10.71
CA HIS A 27 -2.33 41.91 -11.27
C HIS A 27 -1.55 42.17 -12.56
N CYS A 28 -0.68 41.24 -12.97
CA CYS A 28 0.20 41.42 -14.13
C CYS A 28 -0.18 40.56 -15.34
N LEU A 29 -0.95 39.50 -15.14
CA LEU A 29 -1.14 38.45 -16.14
C LEU A 29 -2.45 38.55 -16.94
N TRP A 30 -3.47 39.29 -16.46
CA TRP A 30 -4.71 39.49 -17.22
C TRP A 30 -4.68 40.82 -17.98
N SER A 31 -5.40 40.86 -19.10
CA SER A 31 -5.62 42.07 -19.90
C SER A 31 -7.10 42.41 -20.07
N ILE A 32 -8.00 41.48 -19.72
CA ILE A 32 -9.46 41.61 -19.78
C ILE A 32 -10.03 41.20 -18.42
N PRO A 33 -11.03 41.91 -17.86
CA PRO A 33 -11.60 41.61 -16.54
C PRO A 33 -12.06 40.16 -16.37
N ASP A 34 -12.63 39.55 -17.42
CA ASP A 34 -13.12 38.16 -17.40
C ASP A 34 -12.02 37.13 -17.07
N HIS A 35 -10.76 37.45 -17.37
CA HIS A 35 -9.63 36.57 -17.11
C HIS A 35 -9.07 36.69 -15.69
N GLN A 36 -9.46 37.72 -14.93
CA GLN A 36 -8.91 37.98 -13.61
C GLN A 36 -9.15 36.80 -12.66
N GLN A 37 -10.38 36.27 -12.62
CA GLN A 37 -10.70 35.14 -11.74
C GLN A 37 -9.99 33.86 -12.18
N ILE A 38 -9.95 33.58 -13.48
CA ILE A 38 -9.29 32.38 -14.03
C ILE A 38 -7.80 32.38 -13.67
N ILE A 39 -7.13 33.52 -13.81
CA ILE A 39 -5.72 33.64 -13.47
C ILE A 39 -5.49 33.55 -11.96
N ARG A 40 -6.36 34.15 -11.14
CA ARG A 40 -6.32 34.00 -9.69
C ARG A 40 -6.35 32.52 -9.29
N ASP A 41 -7.28 31.77 -9.86
CA ASP A 41 -7.45 30.34 -9.55
C ASP A 41 -6.25 29.52 -10.03
N ILE A 42 -5.74 29.76 -11.24
CA ILE A 42 -4.54 29.09 -11.77
C ILE A 42 -3.31 29.38 -10.88
N LEU A 43 -3.13 30.63 -10.46
CA LEU A 43 -2.01 31.02 -9.59
C LEU A 43 -2.12 30.38 -8.22
N ALA A 44 -3.32 30.42 -7.61
CA ALA A 44 -3.59 29.76 -6.33
C ALA A 44 -3.27 28.26 -6.41
N ASP A 45 -3.77 27.57 -7.44
CA ASP A 45 -3.50 26.15 -7.65
C ASP A 45 -2.01 25.85 -7.88
N ALA A 46 -1.32 26.67 -8.69
CA ALA A 46 0.09 26.47 -8.97
C ALA A 46 0.95 26.66 -7.71
N ILE A 47 0.70 27.71 -6.94
CA ILE A 47 1.40 27.99 -5.69
C ILE A 47 1.07 26.91 -4.65
N ALA A 48 -0.20 26.52 -4.53
CA ALA A 48 -0.66 25.47 -3.62
C ALA A 48 -0.12 24.08 -3.93
N LYS A 49 0.22 23.78 -5.19
CA LYS A 49 0.73 22.46 -5.59
C LYS A 49 2.25 22.38 -5.67
N HIS A 50 2.91 23.50 -5.92
CA HIS A 50 4.33 23.50 -6.28
C HIS A 50 5.21 24.38 -5.38
N GLY A 51 4.63 25.29 -4.59
CA GLY A 51 5.35 26.28 -3.81
C GLY A 51 6.46 25.70 -2.94
N TYR A 52 6.09 24.96 -1.90
CA TYR A 52 7.07 24.28 -1.03
C TYR A 52 7.53 22.94 -1.59
N THR A 53 6.73 22.29 -2.43
CA THR A 53 7.06 21.00 -3.05
C THR A 53 8.32 21.08 -3.91
N MET A 54 8.51 22.18 -4.65
CA MET A 54 9.72 22.41 -5.44
C MET A 54 10.92 22.82 -4.57
N ALA A 55 10.70 23.62 -3.52
CA ALA A 55 11.75 24.03 -2.60
C ALA A 55 12.43 22.83 -1.90
N VAL A 56 11.64 21.79 -1.60
CA VAL A 56 12.12 20.58 -0.91
C VAL A 56 12.45 19.44 -1.89
N ASN A 57 12.25 19.64 -3.19
CA ASN A 57 12.40 18.62 -4.22
C ASN A 57 11.66 17.30 -3.86
N LEU A 58 10.45 17.43 -3.30
CA LEU A 58 9.69 16.30 -2.76
C LEU A 58 9.42 15.21 -3.80
N SER A 59 9.28 15.59 -5.08
CA SER A 59 9.04 14.64 -6.17
C SER A 59 10.23 13.71 -6.41
N ALA A 60 11.46 14.24 -6.41
CA ALA A 60 12.66 13.43 -6.55
C ALA A 60 12.83 12.51 -5.34
N LEU A 61 12.60 13.03 -4.14
CA LEU A 61 12.68 12.25 -2.91
C LEU A 61 11.67 11.09 -2.89
N LYS A 62 10.41 11.35 -3.26
CA LYS A 62 9.37 10.29 -3.38
C LYS A 62 9.82 9.19 -4.35
N LYS A 63 10.35 9.58 -5.51
CA LYS A 63 10.85 8.65 -6.52
C LYS A 63 12.01 7.82 -6.00
N GLU A 64 12.97 8.45 -5.33
CA GLU A 64 14.15 7.76 -4.79
C GLU A 64 13.79 6.76 -3.69
N VAL A 65 12.87 7.11 -2.79
CA VAL A 65 12.33 6.18 -1.77
C VAL A 65 11.58 5.02 -2.42
N GLN A 66 10.80 5.27 -3.47
CA GLN A 66 10.09 4.22 -4.20
C GLN A 66 11.04 3.27 -4.93
N GLU A 67 12.07 3.79 -5.58
CA GLU A 67 13.10 2.98 -6.23
C GLU A 67 13.85 2.12 -5.21
N PHE A 68 14.19 2.70 -4.05
CA PHE A 68 14.81 1.96 -2.95
C PHE A 68 13.91 0.84 -2.44
N GLN A 69 12.60 1.11 -2.27
CA GLN A 69 11.64 0.11 -1.84
C GLN A 69 11.54 -1.06 -2.84
N GLN A 70 11.48 -0.77 -4.14
CA GLN A 70 11.40 -1.79 -5.19
C GLN A 70 12.67 -2.67 -5.23
N GLU A 71 13.83 -2.05 -5.05
CA GLU A 71 15.12 -2.75 -5.00
C GLU A 71 15.17 -3.74 -3.84
N VAL A 72 14.82 -3.29 -2.64
CA VAL A 72 14.75 -4.13 -1.44
C VAL A 72 13.75 -5.27 -1.64
N GLU A 73 12.54 -4.96 -2.11
CA GLU A 73 11.49 -5.96 -2.30
C GLU A 73 11.90 -7.07 -3.28
N LYS A 74 12.57 -6.69 -4.38
CA LYS A 74 13.06 -7.63 -5.39
C LYS A 74 14.14 -8.57 -4.86
N GLU A 75 15.01 -8.07 -3.98
CA GLU A 75 16.13 -8.85 -3.44
C GLU A 75 15.69 -9.75 -2.28
N ILE A 76 14.79 -9.27 -1.40
CA ILE A 76 14.31 -10.07 -0.27
C ILE A 76 13.27 -11.11 -0.69
N ARG A 77 12.48 -10.88 -1.75
CA ARG A 77 11.43 -11.82 -2.18
C ARG A 77 11.94 -12.78 -3.26
N ILE A 78 12.20 -14.02 -2.88
CA ILE A 78 12.52 -15.08 -3.83
C ILE A 78 11.25 -15.87 -4.15
N PRO A 79 10.85 -15.96 -5.44
CA PRO A 79 9.76 -16.83 -5.84
C PRO A 79 10.21 -18.29 -5.67
N ASN A 80 9.60 -18.99 -4.72
CA ASN A 80 9.75 -20.42 -4.56
C ASN A 80 8.53 -21.10 -5.18
N THR A 81 8.75 -21.82 -6.27
CA THR A 81 7.70 -22.61 -6.90
C THR A 81 7.65 -23.95 -6.21
N ARG A 82 6.62 -24.18 -5.40
CA ARG A 82 6.35 -25.49 -4.81
C ARG A 82 5.11 -26.10 -5.44
N THR A 83 5.21 -27.38 -5.74
CA THR A 83 4.08 -28.18 -6.19
C THR A 83 3.23 -28.52 -4.96
N VAL A 84 2.00 -28.02 -4.91
CA VAL A 84 1.04 -28.32 -3.84
C VAL A 84 -0.14 -29.10 -4.39
N GLU A 85 -0.64 -30.04 -3.61
CA GLU A 85 -1.84 -30.79 -3.94
C GLU A 85 -3.08 -29.93 -3.65
N LYS A 86 -3.81 -29.54 -4.70
CA LYS A 86 -5.06 -28.79 -4.58
C LYS A 86 -6.23 -29.67 -4.99
N LEU A 87 -7.29 -29.64 -4.18
CA LEU A 87 -8.56 -30.32 -4.47
C LEU A 87 -9.12 -29.88 -5.82
N ILE A 88 -9.50 -30.86 -6.65
CA ILE A 88 -10.11 -30.60 -7.95
C ILE A 88 -11.63 -30.52 -7.75
N PRO A 89 -12.27 -29.38 -8.04
CA PRO A 89 -13.72 -29.34 -8.10
C PRO A 89 -14.20 -30.06 -9.36
N VAL A 90 -15.13 -30.99 -9.19
CA VAL A 90 -15.89 -31.60 -10.29
C VAL A 90 -17.07 -30.68 -10.57
N GLU A 91 -17.07 -30.10 -11.77
CA GLU A 91 -18.09 -29.14 -12.23
C GLU A 91 -18.34 -27.99 -11.25
N ASP A 92 -17.28 -27.49 -10.63
CA ASP A 92 -17.27 -26.33 -9.73
C ASP A 92 -18.13 -26.43 -8.45
N GLU A 93 -18.80 -27.56 -8.20
CA GLU A 93 -19.71 -27.73 -7.05
C GLU A 93 -19.38 -28.92 -6.12
N TYR A 94 -18.63 -29.92 -6.60
CA TYR A 94 -18.37 -31.16 -5.86
C TYR A 94 -16.88 -31.47 -5.74
N PHE A 95 -16.45 -32.10 -4.65
CA PHE A 95 -15.18 -32.81 -4.56
C PHE A 95 -15.43 -34.31 -4.71
N ARG A 96 -14.54 -35.00 -5.43
CA ARG A 96 -14.59 -36.45 -5.57
C ARG A 96 -13.74 -37.13 -4.50
N LEU A 97 -14.28 -38.17 -3.89
CA LEU A 97 -13.56 -39.06 -3.00
C LEU A 97 -12.82 -40.10 -3.83
N ASP A 98 -11.53 -40.28 -3.57
CA ASP A 98 -10.76 -41.42 -4.07
C ASP A 98 -11.14 -42.65 -3.25
N LYS A 99 -12.08 -43.41 -3.80
CA LYS A 99 -12.73 -44.53 -3.13
C LYS A 99 -12.60 -45.78 -3.98
N GLN A 100 -11.89 -46.76 -3.42
CA GLN A 100 -11.69 -48.08 -4.02
C GLN A 100 -12.51 -49.19 -3.33
N ASP A 101 -13.33 -48.82 -2.34
CA ASP A 101 -14.18 -49.75 -1.60
C ASP A 101 -15.69 -49.46 -1.76
N ASN A 102 -16.53 -50.47 -1.53
CA ASN A 102 -17.99 -50.36 -1.59
C ASN A 102 -18.63 -50.22 -0.20
N LYS A 103 -17.93 -49.62 0.78
CA LYS A 103 -18.40 -49.60 2.19
C LYS A 103 -19.64 -48.72 2.42
N PHE A 104 -19.90 -47.76 1.53
CA PHE A 104 -21.13 -46.97 1.48
C PHE A 104 -21.41 -46.56 0.03
N GLN A 105 -22.57 -46.02 -0.31
CA GLN A 105 -22.84 -45.47 -1.65
C GLN A 105 -22.56 -43.97 -1.68
N GLY A 106 -21.89 -43.49 -2.72
CA GLY A 106 -21.54 -42.07 -2.89
C GLY A 106 -20.03 -41.84 -3.03
N SER A 107 -19.67 -41.03 -4.02
CA SER A 107 -18.29 -40.70 -4.42
C SER A 107 -18.06 -39.19 -4.54
N LEU A 108 -19.12 -38.38 -4.47
CA LEU A 108 -19.05 -36.92 -4.56
C LEU A 108 -19.58 -36.29 -3.27
N VAL A 109 -18.95 -35.20 -2.82
CA VAL A 109 -19.40 -34.35 -1.71
C VAL A 109 -19.42 -32.89 -2.16
N LYS A 110 -20.40 -32.10 -1.74
CA LYS A 110 -20.45 -30.67 -2.10
C LYS A 110 -19.29 -29.90 -1.48
N ILE A 111 -18.71 -28.97 -2.24
CA ILE A 111 -17.60 -28.12 -1.81
C ILE A 111 -17.98 -27.30 -0.58
N ASP A 112 -19.17 -26.70 -0.59
CA ASP A 112 -19.68 -25.87 0.52
C ASP A 112 -19.80 -26.69 1.80
N GLN A 113 -20.36 -27.91 1.69
CA GLN A 113 -20.48 -28.81 2.82
C GLN A 113 -19.12 -29.21 3.37
N TYR A 114 -18.17 -29.61 2.50
CA TYR A 114 -16.81 -29.97 2.93
C TYR A 114 -16.08 -28.81 3.62
N ARG A 115 -16.23 -27.58 3.13
CA ARG A 115 -15.58 -26.40 3.72
C ARG A 115 -16.15 -26.04 5.10
N THR A 116 -17.42 -26.35 5.34
CA THR A 116 -18.06 -26.15 6.66
C THR A 116 -17.74 -27.26 7.67
N LEU A 117 -17.09 -28.36 7.25
CA LEU A 117 -16.71 -29.44 8.18
C LEU A 117 -15.55 -29.04 9.08
N SER A 118 -15.73 -29.32 10.37
CA SER A 118 -14.70 -29.24 11.40
C SER A 118 -14.02 -30.60 11.58
N ILE A 119 -12.83 -30.59 12.18
CA ILE A 119 -12.07 -31.81 12.50
C ILE A 119 -12.68 -32.53 13.70
N ASP A 120 -13.18 -31.78 14.70
CA ASP A 120 -13.62 -32.34 15.99
C ASP A 120 -15.14 -32.55 16.09
N GLU A 121 -15.93 -31.88 15.24
CA GLU A 121 -17.39 -31.95 15.26
C GLU A 121 -17.93 -32.56 13.97
N PRO A 122 -18.31 -33.86 13.98
CA PRO A 122 -18.89 -34.50 12.82
C PRO A 122 -20.29 -33.96 12.55
N SER A 123 -20.59 -33.64 11.29
CA SER A 123 -21.90 -33.14 10.87
C SER A 123 -22.50 -34.00 9.75
N VAL A 124 -23.81 -33.95 9.60
CA VAL A 124 -24.51 -34.71 8.57
C VAL A 124 -24.14 -34.16 7.20
N THR A 125 -23.46 -34.98 6.40
CA THR A 125 -22.97 -34.62 5.07
C THR A 125 -23.68 -35.44 4.01
N ASN A 126 -24.01 -34.78 2.90
CA ASN A 126 -24.68 -35.42 1.77
C ASN A 126 -23.63 -35.95 0.78
N PHE A 127 -23.75 -37.22 0.43
CA PHE A 127 -22.91 -37.87 -0.57
C PHE A 127 -23.72 -38.21 -1.81
N PHE A 128 -23.13 -37.91 -2.96
CA PHE A 128 -23.75 -38.04 -4.28
C PHE A 128 -23.03 -39.11 -5.11
N ASP A 129 -23.75 -39.75 -6.03
CA ASP A 129 -23.17 -40.66 -7.03
C ASP A 129 -22.57 -39.89 -8.22
N GLU A 130 -22.00 -40.60 -9.20
CA GLU A 130 -21.46 -39.98 -10.42
C GLU A 130 -22.52 -39.26 -11.27
N GLN A 131 -23.78 -39.66 -11.12
CA GLN A 131 -24.94 -39.03 -11.77
C GLN A 131 -25.51 -37.85 -10.94
N LYS A 132 -24.84 -37.48 -9.83
CA LYS A 132 -25.20 -36.40 -8.90
C LYS A 132 -26.52 -36.61 -8.17
N ASN A 133 -27.00 -37.85 -8.09
CA ASN A 133 -28.13 -38.18 -7.24
C ASN A 133 -27.65 -38.32 -5.80
N LEU A 134 -28.46 -37.81 -4.88
CA LEU A 134 -28.23 -37.98 -3.46
C LEU A 134 -28.44 -39.44 -3.08
N VAL A 135 -27.34 -40.16 -2.85
CA VAL A 135 -27.38 -41.60 -2.55
C VAL A 135 -27.20 -41.88 -1.06
N ASN A 136 -26.57 -40.97 -0.31
CA ASN A 136 -26.35 -41.20 1.11
C ASN A 136 -26.27 -39.93 1.95
N LYS A 137 -26.68 -40.04 3.22
CA LYS A 137 -26.60 -39.00 4.24
C LYS A 137 -26.00 -39.61 5.49
N ILE A 138 -24.74 -39.30 5.76
CA ILE A 138 -23.96 -39.89 6.84
C ILE A 138 -23.18 -38.81 7.57
N MET A 139 -22.84 -39.07 8.83
CA MET A 139 -22.01 -38.15 9.59
C MET A 139 -20.59 -38.19 9.04
N ALA A 140 -20.06 -37.02 8.72
CA ALA A 140 -18.69 -36.85 8.28
C ALA A 140 -18.03 -35.68 8.99
N ALA A 141 -16.73 -35.80 9.19
CA ALA A 141 -15.85 -34.77 9.72
C ALA A 141 -14.72 -34.52 8.73
N LYS A 142 -14.03 -33.39 8.88
CA LYS A 142 -12.82 -33.14 8.12
C LYS A 142 -11.72 -34.07 8.63
N GLY A 143 -11.11 -34.85 7.74
CA GLY A 143 -10.09 -35.80 8.16
C GLY A 143 -8.84 -35.10 8.69
N LYS A 144 -8.11 -35.77 9.58
CA LYS A 144 -6.86 -35.25 10.18
C LYS A 144 -5.71 -35.09 9.18
N VAL A 145 -5.82 -35.72 8.01
CA VAL A 145 -4.88 -35.61 6.90
C VAL A 145 -5.38 -34.53 5.94
N GLU A 146 -4.48 -33.72 5.36
CA GLU A 146 -4.87 -32.74 4.35
C GLU A 146 -5.66 -33.40 3.20
N ASN A 147 -6.65 -32.68 2.68
CA ASN A 147 -7.49 -33.13 1.57
C ASN A 147 -8.19 -34.48 1.82
N SER A 148 -8.56 -34.77 3.08
CA SER A 148 -9.30 -35.98 3.45
C SER A 148 -10.62 -35.68 4.16
N ILE A 149 -11.52 -36.66 4.13
CA ILE A 149 -12.82 -36.64 4.80
C ILE A 149 -12.99 -37.92 5.62
N GLU A 150 -13.39 -37.78 6.87
CA GLU A 150 -13.66 -38.87 7.79
C GLU A 150 -15.16 -39.15 7.79
N VAL A 151 -15.54 -40.39 7.47
CA VAL A 151 -16.92 -40.80 7.28
C VAL A 151 -17.28 -41.85 8.32
N HIS A 152 -18.33 -41.60 9.09
CA HIS A 152 -18.86 -42.51 10.10
C HIS A 152 -20.04 -43.31 9.54
N HIS A 153 -19.86 -44.61 9.33
CA HIS A 153 -20.88 -45.50 8.78
C HIS A 153 -20.83 -46.88 9.46
N ASN A 154 -21.98 -47.40 9.90
CA ASN A 154 -22.12 -48.72 10.54
C ASN A 154 -21.15 -48.97 11.71
N SER A 155 -21.01 -48.00 12.62
CA SER A 155 -20.09 -48.04 13.78
C SER A 155 -18.60 -48.14 13.41
N ALA A 156 -18.25 -47.96 12.13
CA ALA A 156 -16.89 -47.84 11.65
C ALA A 156 -16.63 -46.41 11.17
N THR A 157 -15.41 -45.95 11.41
CA THR A 157 -14.94 -44.65 10.97
C THR A 157 -13.88 -44.85 9.89
N ILE A 158 -14.12 -44.32 8.70
CA ILE A 158 -13.28 -44.55 7.53
C ILE A 158 -12.84 -43.21 6.98
N VAL A 159 -11.53 -43.06 6.74
CA VAL A 159 -10.96 -41.84 6.16
C VAL A 159 -10.77 -42.06 4.66
N TYR A 160 -11.38 -41.19 3.85
CA TYR A 160 -11.19 -41.16 2.40
C TYR A 160 -10.38 -39.92 2.02
N ARG A 161 -9.46 -40.08 1.07
CA ARG A 161 -8.79 -38.95 0.43
C ARG A 161 -9.68 -38.40 -0.68
N LEU A 162 -9.56 -37.10 -0.94
CA LEU A 162 -10.23 -36.44 -2.06
C LEU A 162 -9.26 -36.35 -3.24
N GLU A 163 -9.78 -36.33 -4.47
CA GLU A 163 -8.95 -36.16 -5.66
C GLU A 163 -8.26 -34.80 -5.66
N THR A 164 -6.94 -34.82 -5.80
CA THR A 164 -6.09 -33.62 -5.88
C THR A 164 -5.37 -33.55 -7.22
N ARG A 165 -5.01 -32.33 -7.65
CA ARG A 165 -4.04 -32.10 -8.72
C ARG A 165 -2.84 -31.36 -8.15
N LEU A 166 -1.66 -31.76 -8.60
CA LEU A 166 -0.43 -31.03 -8.40
C LEU A 166 -0.51 -29.70 -9.17
N ILE A 167 -0.59 -28.59 -8.45
CA ILE A 167 -0.50 -27.25 -9.02
C ILE A 167 0.81 -26.58 -8.59
N GLU A 168 1.40 -25.83 -9.50
CA GLU A 168 2.53 -24.96 -9.18
C GLU A 168 1.99 -23.72 -8.45
N LYS A 169 2.41 -23.55 -7.19
CA LYS A 169 2.12 -22.36 -6.41
C LYS A 169 3.42 -21.60 -6.19
N THR A 170 3.48 -20.37 -6.69
CA THR A 170 4.57 -19.44 -6.40
C THR A 170 4.33 -18.82 -5.04
N GLU A 171 5.09 -19.23 -4.03
CA GLU A 171 5.14 -18.57 -2.73
C GLU A 171 6.43 -17.73 -2.65
N TYR A 172 6.33 -16.51 -2.15
CA TYR A 172 7.50 -15.64 -1.96
C TYR A 172 8.09 -15.95 -0.58
N LEU A 173 9.31 -16.50 -0.57
CA LEU A 173 10.08 -16.67 0.66
C LEU A 173 10.97 -15.43 0.85
N SER A 174 11.01 -14.91 2.09
CA SER A 174 11.91 -13.83 2.45
C SER A 174 13.32 -14.38 2.71
N LYS A 175 14.33 -13.87 2.01
CA LYS A 175 15.74 -14.20 2.25
C LYS A 175 16.47 -13.02 2.87
N LYS A 176 17.34 -13.30 3.84
CA LYS A 176 18.29 -12.30 4.36
C LYS A 176 19.16 -11.76 3.22
N PRO A 177 19.24 -10.43 3.06
CA PRO A 177 20.14 -9.83 2.09
C PRO A 177 21.59 -10.15 2.42
N HIS A 178 22.47 -10.08 1.42
CA HIS A 178 23.90 -10.24 1.64
C HIS A 178 24.47 -9.04 2.42
N ASP A 179 25.43 -9.27 3.33
CA ASP A 179 25.97 -8.23 4.25
C ASP A 179 26.42 -6.94 3.53
N ILE A 180 27.06 -7.07 2.37
CA ILE A 180 27.50 -5.93 1.54
C ILE A 180 26.31 -5.11 1.04
N VAL A 181 25.23 -5.77 0.61
CA VAL A 181 24.02 -5.11 0.11
C VAL A 181 23.27 -4.43 1.25
N GLN A 182 23.21 -5.09 2.42
CA GLN A 182 22.63 -4.48 3.62
C GLN A 182 23.38 -3.22 4.04
N LYS A 183 24.72 -3.23 4.06
CA LYS A 183 25.53 -2.03 4.36
C LYS A 183 25.27 -0.90 3.38
N PHE A 184 25.19 -1.20 2.09
CA PHE A 184 24.87 -0.21 1.06
C PHE A 184 23.47 0.41 1.27
N TRP A 185 22.47 -0.42 1.59
CA TRP A 185 21.13 0.04 1.92
C TRP A 185 21.07 0.87 3.20
N ASP A 186 21.85 0.50 4.22
CA ASP A 186 21.96 1.27 5.47
C ASP A 186 22.58 2.65 5.23
N GLU A 187 23.64 2.74 4.42
CA GLU A 187 24.23 4.02 4.02
C GLU A 187 23.23 4.89 3.25
N ARG A 188 22.51 4.31 2.29
CA ARG A 188 21.46 5.00 1.53
C ARG A 188 20.31 5.47 2.43
N PHE A 189 19.87 4.62 3.35
CA PHE A 189 18.86 4.97 4.35
C PHE A 189 19.31 6.13 5.22
N GLN A 190 20.56 6.10 5.71
CA GLN A 190 21.11 7.18 6.54
C GLN A 190 21.14 8.51 5.78
N GLN A 191 21.57 8.50 4.52
CA GLN A 191 21.59 9.71 3.69
C GLN A 191 20.19 10.30 3.48
N LEU A 192 19.22 9.46 3.11
CA LEU A 192 17.85 9.89 2.88
C LEU A 192 17.17 10.37 4.17
N ASN A 193 17.36 9.65 5.26
CA ASN A 193 16.76 10.01 6.55
C ASN A 193 17.37 11.28 7.13
N ALA A 194 18.69 11.48 6.98
CA ALA A 194 19.37 12.71 7.39
C ALA A 194 18.85 13.91 6.58
N PHE A 195 18.71 13.75 5.26
CA PHE A 195 18.15 14.79 4.41
C PHE A 195 16.71 15.14 4.80
N ILE A 196 15.82 14.15 4.96
CA ILE A 196 14.42 14.39 5.36
C ILE A 196 14.34 15.04 6.73
N SER A 197 15.13 14.57 7.69
CA SER A 197 15.17 15.13 9.05
C SER A 197 15.63 16.58 9.04
N GLN A 198 16.65 16.91 8.24
CA GLN A 198 17.10 18.29 8.07
C GLN A 198 16.02 19.17 7.45
N GLN A 199 15.29 18.67 6.44
CA GLN A 199 14.18 19.43 5.83
C GLN A 199 13.03 19.66 6.83
N LEU A 200 12.67 18.65 7.62
CA LEU A 200 11.67 18.77 8.67
C LEU A 200 12.09 19.75 9.77
N GLU A 201 13.37 19.77 10.15
CA GLU A 201 13.87 20.70 11.16
C GLU A 201 13.92 22.13 10.62
N ASN A 202 14.42 22.33 9.40
CA ASN A 202 14.34 23.61 8.70
C ASN A 202 12.90 24.13 8.61
N MET A 203 11.93 23.24 8.41
CA MET A 203 10.52 23.59 8.41
C MET A 203 10.04 24.05 9.78
N LYS A 204 10.46 23.40 10.88
CA LYS A 204 10.06 23.81 12.24
C LYS A 204 10.70 25.12 12.67
N GLU A 205 12.01 25.28 12.42
CA GLU A 205 12.76 26.46 12.87
C GLU A 205 12.35 27.72 12.10
N ASN A 206 12.10 27.60 10.79
CA ASN A 206 11.68 28.74 9.95
C ASN A 206 10.15 28.95 9.93
N GLN A 207 9.36 28.06 10.56
CA GLN A 207 7.90 28.13 10.62
C GLN A 207 7.36 29.44 11.21
N PRO A 208 7.77 29.87 12.42
CA PRO A 208 7.04 30.93 13.13
C PRO A 208 7.31 32.32 12.56
N VAL A 209 8.45 32.53 11.91
CA VAL A 209 8.87 33.87 11.49
C VAL A 209 8.44 34.18 10.06
N GLU A 210 8.55 33.21 9.15
CA GLU A 210 8.16 33.41 7.75
C GLU A 210 6.67 33.18 7.51
N ILE A 211 6.05 32.21 8.20
CA ILE A 211 4.65 31.83 7.95
C ILE A 211 3.66 32.72 8.70
N ASP A 212 3.93 33.06 9.97
CA ASP A 212 3.03 33.94 10.74
C ASP A 212 3.07 35.39 10.23
N ALA A 213 4.14 35.77 9.53
CA ALA A 213 4.28 37.07 8.89
C ALA A 213 3.63 37.15 7.49
N LEU A 214 3.13 36.04 6.93
CA LEU A 214 2.50 36.05 5.58
C LEU A 214 1.25 36.93 5.56
N ASP A 215 0.50 36.94 6.66
CA ASP A 215 -0.72 37.74 6.81
C ASP A 215 -0.43 39.26 6.89
N GLN A 216 0.84 39.63 7.09
CA GLN A 216 1.29 41.02 7.24
C GLN A 216 1.81 41.62 5.92
N ASN A 217 1.75 40.88 4.81
CA ASN A 217 2.21 41.38 3.53
C ASN A 217 1.39 42.61 3.10
N LEU A 218 2.09 43.73 2.87
CA LEU A 218 1.47 45.01 2.53
C LEU A 218 0.73 45.04 1.19
N PHE A 219 1.07 44.14 0.26
CA PHE A 219 0.64 44.22 -1.15
C PHE A 219 -0.23 43.03 -1.60
N VAL A 220 -0.44 42.05 -0.75
CA VAL A 220 -1.11 40.79 -1.09
C VAL A 220 -2.25 40.55 -0.11
N ASP A 221 -3.39 40.11 -0.61
CA ASP A 221 -4.55 39.80 0.22
C ASP A 221 -4.22 38.68 1.22
N PRO A 222 -4.51 38.86 2.53
CA PRO A 222 -4.30 37.83 3.55
C PRO A 222 -5.01 36.50 3.26
N GLU A 223 -6.08 36.47 2.46
CA GLU A 223 -6.76 35.21 2.07
C GLU A 223 -5.80 34.22 1.40
N PHE A 224 -4.79 34.70 0.67
CA PHE A 224 -3.80 33.86 0.01
C PHE A 224 -2.81 33.22 0.98
N ALA A 225 -2.63 33.79 2.19
CA ALA A 225 -1.73 33.23 3.18
C ALA A 225 -2.21 31.85 3.67
N GLU A 226 -3.52 31.63 3.78
CA GLU A 226 -4.10 30.33 4.13
C GLU A 226 -3.75 29.24 3.12
N ILE A 227 -3.66 29.59 1.83
CA ILE A 227 -3.26 28.67 0.77
C ILE A 227 -1.80 28.24 0.95
N VAL A 228 -0.92 29.20 1.28
CA VAL A 228 0.50 28.96 1.50
C VAL A 228 0.73 28.14 2.78
N LYS A 229 0.03 28.47 3.87
CA LYS A 229 0.04 27.71 5.14
C LYS A 229 -0.38 26.27 4.93
N LYS A 230 -1.49 26.04 4.21
CA LYS A 230 -1.97 24.70 3.90
C LYS A 230 -0.96 23.91 3.05
N ASN A 231 -0.37 24.51 2.01
CA ASN A 231 0.66 23.83 1.22
C ASN A 231 1.87 23.45 2.09
N PHE A 232 2.29 24.33 2.99
CA PHE A 232 3.39 24.05 3.91
C PHE A 232 3.10 22.83 4.81
N GLU A 233 1.91 22.78 5.43
CA GLU A 233 1.49 21.66 6.26
C GLU A 233 1.39 20.34 5.47
N GLU A 234 0.87 20.39 4.24
CA GLU A 234 0.81 19.24 3.35
C GLU A 234 2.21 18.71 3.03
N VAL A 235 3.16 19.57 2.68
CA VAL A 235 4.54 19.14 2.40
C VAL A 235 5.19 18.54 3.64
N ARG A 236 5.00 19.16 4.82
CA ARG A 236 5.48 18.61 6.10
C ARG A 236 4.92 17.21 6.36
N SER A 237 3.62 17.01 6.15
CA SER A 237 2.98 15.71 6.32
C SER A 237 3.56 14.65 5.37
N HIS A 238 3.79 15.02 4.10
CA HIS A 238 4.40 14.11 3.14
C HIS A 238 5.83 13.70 3.51
N LEU A 239 6.65 14.62 4.03
CA LEU A 239 7.99 14.31 4.51
C LEU A 239 7.96 13.34 5.71
N GLN A 240 7.03 13.54 6.65
CA GLN A 240 6.83 12.62 7.78
C GLN A 240 6.40 11.23 7.30
N GLN A 241 5.51 11.15 6.30
CA GLN A 241 5.11 9.87 5.71
C GLN A 241 6.28 9.16 5.01
N LEU A 242 7.16 9.91 4.33
CA LEU A 242 8.35 9.36 3.70
C LEU A 242 9.36 8.84 4.73
N GLN A 243 9.56 9.58 5.83
CA GLN A 243 10.40 9.15 6.94
C GLN A 243 9.90 7.82 7.52
N LEU A 244 8.60 7.72 7.83
CA LEU A 244 8.00 6.50 8.35
C LEU A 244 8.11 5.33 7.35
N SER A 245 7.98 5.60 6.05
CA SER A 245 8.10 4.59 5.00
C SER A 245 9.53 4.05 4.91
N LEU A 246 10.53 4.92 5.03
CA LEU A 246 11.94 4.54 5.10
C LEU A 246 12.23 3.69 6.34
N GLU A 247 11.72 4.07 7.51
CA GLU A 247 11.91 3.29 8.75
C GLU A 247 11.31 1.88 8.64
N LYS A 248 10.10 1.78 8.07
CA LYS A 248 9.47 0.49 7.77
C LYS A 248 10.31 -0.33 6.79
N LEU A 249 10.91 0.31 5.79
CA LEU A 249 11.77 -0.37 4.82
C LEU A 249 13.03 -0.92 5.50
N GLN A 250 13.68 -0.12 6.35
CA GLN A 250 14.84 -0.55 7.15
C GLN A 250 14.51 -1.75 8.02
N PHE A 251 13.39 -1.68 8.73
CA PHE A 251 12.91 -2.80 9.54
C PHE A 251 12.67 -4.05 8.68
N ALA A 252 12.11 -3.88 7.47
CA ALA A 252 11.74 -4.98 6.60
C ALA A 252 12.95 -5.80 6.11
N TYR A 253 14.10 -5.19 5.82
CA TYR A 253 15.29 -5.94 5.39
C TYR A 253 16.22 -6.35 6.55
N THR A 254 16.10 -5.70 7.71
CA THR A 254 16.93 -6.02 8.90
C THR A 254 16.37 -7.21 9.68
N ASN A 255 15.05 -7.41 9.68
CA ASN A 255 14.36 -8.45 10.47
C ASN A 255 13.83 -9.63 9.64
N VAL A 256 14.30 -9.81 8.40
CA VAL A 256 14.18 -11.08 7.67
C VAL A 256 15.08 -12.12 8.32
#